data_AF-A0A950HVA9-F1
#
_entry.id   AF-A0A950HVA9-F1
#
_cell.length_a   1.000
_cell.length_b   1.000
_cell.length_c   1.000
_cell.angle_alpha   90.00
_cell.angle_beta   90.00
_cell.angle_gamma   90.00
#
_symmetry.space_group_name_H-M   'P 1'
#
loop_
_entity.id
_entity.type
_entity.pdbx_description
1 polymer ?
#
loop_
_entity_poly.entity_id
_entity_poly.type
_entity_poly.pdbx_seq_one_letter_code
_entity_poly.pdbx_strand_id
1 'polypeptide(L)'
;MAFLLAADGRDEDAPGAFRRYRAYLTSVVGAFPPSAYALATSDWYFDPRDHRCLHDAWLESPTITEPSSGSRSEIRRLSLSVRLLGAYHDGYIDLYYPQLFRYRFGIEHGERGHGDWRYDELRVSDQGHLVHEIELSGASERGTWIIEASDLEFRWTPR
;
A
#
# COMPACT_ATOMS: atom_id res chain seq x y z
N MET A 1 -7.03 12.40 -6.74
CA MET A 1 -7.75 12.68 -5.49
C MET A 1 -7.81 11.37 -4.73
N ALA A 2 -7.47 11.38 -3.44
CA ALA A 2 -7.60 10.20 -2.59
C ALA A 2 -8.93 10.24 -1.83
N PHE A 3 -9.28 9.14 -1.18
CA PHE A 3 -10.58 8.90 -0.55
C PHE A 3 -10.44 8.42 0.90
N LEU A 4 -9.47 7.56 1.19
CA LEU A 4 -9.33 6.89 2.49
C LEU A 4 -8.27 7.50 3.43
N LEU A 5 -7.61 8.58 3.02
CA LEU A 5 -6.57 9.21 3.82
C LEU A 5 -7.15 10.31 4.72
N ALA A 6 -6.49 10.60 5.84
CA ALA A 6 -6.91 11.65 6.77
C ALA A 6 -6.99 13.01 6.09
N ALA A 7 -6.04 13.30 5.18
CA ALA A 7 -5.96 14.55 4.44
C ALA A 7 -7.19 14.79 3.53
N ASP A 8 -7.93 13.74 3.18
CA ASP A 8 -9.11 13.79 2.32
C ASP A 8 -10.44 13.73 3.11
N GLY A 9 -10.38 14.00 4.41
CA GLY A 9 -11.57 14.12 5.28
C GLY A 9 -12.16 12.77 5.70
N ARG A 10 -11.41 11.66 5.61
CA ARG A 10 -11.87 10.34 6.11
C ARG A 10 -12.36 10.44 7.56
N ASP A 11 -11.61 11.12 8.42
CA ASP A 11 -11.91 11.20 9.86
C ASP A 11 -13.22 11.95 10.15
N GLU A 12 -13.77 12.71 9.18
CA GLU A 12 -15.03 13.44 9.29
C GLU A 12 -16.25 12.56 8.93
N ASP A 13 -16.13 11.68 7.92
CA ASP A 13 -17.17 10.74 7.49
C ASP A 13 -16.54 9.46 6.91
N ALA A 14 -16.06 8.58 7.79
CA ALA A 14 -15.43 7.33 7.37
C ALA A 14 -16.37 6.46 6.52
N PRO A 15 -17.66 6.23 6.89
CA PRO A 15 -18.58 5.48 6.03
C PRO A 15 -18.74 6.08 4.63
N GLY A 16 -18.80 7.41 4.52
CA GLY A 16 -18.85 8.11 3.23
C GLY A 16 -17.57 7.98 2.42
N ALA A 17 -16.41 8.08 3.06
CA ALA A 17 -15.11 7.85 2.42
C ALA A 17 -15.04 6.46 1.78
N PHE A 18 -15.40 5.41 2.53
CA PHE A 18 -15.44 4.04 2.00
C PHE A 18 -16.48 3.85 0.88
N ARG A 19 -17.65 4.51 0.96
CA ARG A 19 -18.63 4.48 -0.14
C ARG A 19 -18.07 5.11 -1.42
N ARG A 20 -17.42 6.28 -1.31
CA ARG A 20 -16.78 6.96 -2.46
C ARG A 20 -15.67 6.11 -3.06
N TYR A 21 -14.83 5.51 -2.22
CA TYR A 21 -13.74 4.65 -2.66
C TYR A 21 -14.24 3.40 -3.40
N ARG A 22 -15.28 2.73 -2.89
CA ARG A 22 -15.90 1.58 -3.59
C ARG A 22 -16.50 1.97 -4.94
N ALA A 23 -17.16 3.13 -5.01
CA ALA A 23 -17.69 3.67 -6.27
C ALA A 23 -16.55 3.97 -7.26
N TYR A 24 -15.44 4.52 -6.76
CA TYR A 24 -14.23 4.73 -7.53
C TYR A 24 -13.69 3.41 -8.10
N LEU A 25 -13.42 2.40 -7.26
CA LEU A 25 -12.92 1.09 -7.72
C LEU A 25 -13.82 0.48 -8.81
N THR A 26 -15.15 0.59 -8.66
CA THR A 26 -16.11 0.13 -9.67
C THR A 26 -15.93 0.87 -11.01
N SER A 27 -15.68 2.18 -10.97
CA SER A 27 -15.51 3.01 -12.18
C SER A 27 -14.23 2.73 -12.96
N VAL A 28 -13.20 2.15 -12.34
CA VAL A 28 -11.88 1.92 -12.94
C VAL A 28 -11.53 0.45 -13.14
N VAL A 29 -12.45 -0.49 -12.93
CA VAL A 29 -12.23 -1.95 -13.02
C VAL A 29 -11.53 -2.39 -14.32
N GLY A 30 -11.81 -1.74 -15.45
CA GLY A 30 -11.22 -2.08 -16.75
C GLY A 30 -9.76 -1.61 -16.94
N ALA A 31 -9.26 -0.73 -16.08
CA ALA A 31 -7.93 -0.15 -16.17
C ALA A 31 -7.04 -0.49 -14.95
N PHE A 32 -7.62 -1.06 -13.89
CA PHE A 32 -6.92 -1.35 -12.64
C PHE A 32 -6.03 -2.59 -12.77
N PRO A 33 -4.78 -2.55 -12.27
CA PRO A 33 -3.93 -3.74 -12.21
C PRO A 33 -4.62 -4.91 -11.49
N PRO A 34 -4.67 -6.13 -12.08
CA PRO A 34 -5.56 -7.19 -11.61
C PRO A 34 -5.36 -7.61 -10.16
N SER A 35 -4.10 -7.76 -9.72
CA SER A 35 -3.80 -8.25 -8.37
C SER A 35 -4.15 -7.19 -7.33
N ALA A 36 -3.78 -5.93 -7.61
CA ALA A 36 -4.14 -4.79 -6.77
C ALA A 36 -5.67 -4.57 -6.69
N TYR A 37 -6.40 -4.74 -7.79
CA TYR A 37 -7.86 -4.66 -7.79
C TYR A 37 -8.49 -5.74 -6.93
N ALA A 38 -8.02 -6.98 -7.05
CA ALA A 38 -8.49 -8.11 -6.24
C ALA A 38 -8.27 -7.87 -4.74
N LEU A 39 -7.16 -7.22 -4.37
CA LEU A 39 -6.89 -6.82 -2.99
C LEU A 39 -7.87 -5.74 -2.51
N ALA A 40 -7.94 -4.62 -3.24
CA ALA A 40 -8.77 -3.46 -2.87
C ALA A 40 -10.27 -3.78 -2.78
N THR A 41 -10.73 -4.81 -3.49
CA THR A 41 -12.14 -5.24 -3.53
C THR A 41 -12.45 -6.49 -2.71
N SER A 42 -11.46 -7.06 -2.04
CA SER A 42 -11.69 -8.20 -1.15
C SER A 42 -12.54 -7.80 0.06
N ASP A 43 -13.17 -8.80 0.69
CA ASP A 43 -13.97 -8.63 1.90
C ASP A 43 -13.13 -8.41 3.16
N TRP A 44 -11.82 -8.68 3.10
CA TRP A 44 -10.92 -8.68 4.26
C TRP A 44 -9.92 -7.53 4.31
N TYR A 45 -9.53 -6.94 3.18
CA TYR A 45 -8.40 -5.98 3.13
C TYR A 45 -8.59 -4.77 4.07
N PHE A 46 -9.83 -4.33 4.24
CA PHE A 46 -10.21 -3.25 5.16
C PHE A 46 -11.05 -3.72 6.36
N ASP A 47 -11.11 -5.03 6.64
CA ASP A 47 -11.77 -5.55 7.84
C ASP A 47 -10.73 -5.77 8.95
N PRO A 48 -10.71 -4.93 10.01
CA PRO A 48 -9.70 -5.02 11.07
C PRO A 48 -9.82 -6.30 11.90
N ARG A 49 -10.88 -7.11 11.71
CA ARG A 49 -11.04 -8.42 12.37
C ARG A 49 -10.37 -9.56 11.62
N ASP A 50 -9.99 -9.34 10.36
CA ASP A 50 -9.24 -10.31 9.59
C ASP A 50 -7.74 -10.13 9.86
N HIS A 51 -7.06 -11.23 10.18
CA HIS A 51 -5.65 -11.22 10.57
C HIS A 51 -4.72 -10.82 9.41
N ARG A 52 -5.23 -10.85 8.16
CA ARG A 52 -4.53 -10.41 6.96
C ARG A 52 -4.60 -8.90 6.73
N CYS A 53 -5.47 -8.18 7.44
CA CYS A 53 -5.66 -6.75 7.27
C CYS A 53 -4.37 -5.99 7.55
N LEU A 54 -4.09 -4.96 6.75
CA LEU A 54 -2.88 -4.15 6.90
C LEU A 54 -3.04 -3.11 8.02
N HIS A 55 -4.28 -2.75 8.40
CA HIS A 55 -4.53 -1.81 9.49
C HIS A 55 -3.84 -2.27 10.78
N ASP A 56 -3.16 -1.35 11.46
CA ASP A 56 -2.36 -1.59 12.67
C ASP A 56 -1.13 -2.52 12.49
N ALA A 57 -0.83 -2.98 11.27
CA ALA A 57 0.35 -3.80 11.02
C ALA A 57 1.64 -2.98 11.16
N TRP A 58 2.71 -3.63 11.63
CA TRP A 58 3.98 -2.98 11.90
C TRP A 58 4.96 -3.21 10.75
N LEU A 59 5.49 -2.12 10.20
CA LEU A 59 6.51 -2.18 9.16
C LEU A 59 7.83 -2.75 9.70
N GLU A 60 8.26 -3.87 9.15
CA GLU A 60 9.55 -4.50 9.49
C GLU A 60 10.63 -4.14 8.47
N SER A 61 10.32 -4.20 7.17
CA SER A 61 11.32 -3.87 6.15
C SER A 61 10.71 -3.45 4.81
N PRO A 62 11.15 -2.30 4.27
CA PRO A 62 11.07 -1.99 2.84
C PRO A 62 12.40 -2.31 2.15
N THR A 63 12.37 -3.07 1.05
CA THR A 63 13.55 -3.39 0.24
C THR A 63 13.32 -3.01 -1.21
N ILE A 64 14.12 -2.08 -1.73
CA ILE A 64 14.14 -1.74 -3.16
C ILE A 64 15.28 -2.50 -3.82
N THR A 65 15.00 -3.11 -4.97
CA THR A 65 16.04 -3.76 -5.80
C THR A 65 16.04 -3.20 -7.21
N GLU A 66 17.22 -3.13 -7.83
CA GLU A 66 17.41 -2.74 -9.23
C GLU A 66 18.20 -3.83 -9.98
N PRO A 67 17.62 -5.02 -10.23
CA PRO A 67 18.29 -6.02 -11.03
C PRO A 67 18.60 -5.47 -12.43
N SER A 68 19.81 -5.76 -12.88
CA SER A 68 20.28 -5.40 -14.23
C SER A 68 20.35 -6.64 -15.12
N SER A 69 20.02 -6.46 -16.39
CA SER A 69 20.02 -7.52 -17.42
C SER A 69 20.38 -6.92 -18.79
N GLY A 70 20.49 -7.78 -19.81
CA GLY A 70 21.00 -7.38 -21.12
C GLY A 70 22.51 -7.61 -21.26
N SER A 71 23.04 -7.41 -22.47
CA SER A 71 24.45 -7.75 -22.77
C SER A 71 25.45 -6.84 -22.06
N ARG A 72 25.00 -5.67 -21.62
CA ARG A 72 25.78 -4.66 -20.91
C ARG A 72 25.15 -4.29 -19.57
N SER A 73 24.23 -5.11 -19.04
CA SER A 73 23.46 -4.79 -17.84
C SER A 73 22.63 -3.49 -17.98
N GLU A 74 22.23 -3.15 -19.21
CA GLU A 74 21.54 -1.91 -19.56
C GLU A 74 20.05 -1.90 -19.21
N ILE A 75 19.42 -3.08 -19.13
CA ILE A 75 18.00 -3.22 -18.80
C ILE A 75 17.89 -3.27 -17.28
N ARG A 76 17.44 -2.16 -16.69
CA ARG A 76 17.28 -2.00 -15.25
C ARG A 76 15.82 -1.74 -14.92
N ARG A 77 15.32 -2.37 -13.86
CA ARG A 77 13.95 -2.18 -13.36
C ARG A 77 13.97 -2.15 -11.85
N LEU A 78 13.26 -1.21 -11.26
CA LEU A 78 13.08 -1.15 -9.82
C LEU A 78 11.94 -2.07 -9.41
N SER A 79 12.11 -2.81 -8.33
CA SER A 79 11.02 -3.50 -7.63
C SER A 79 11.08 -3.19 -6.13
N LEU A 80 9.96 -3.34 -5.42
CA LEU A 80 9.87 -3.11 -3.99
C LEU A 80 9.22 -4.31 -3.31
N SER A 81 9.82 -4.74 -2.20
CA SER A 81 9.20 -5.66 -1.25
C SER A 81 8.98 -4.93 0.07
N VAL A 82 7.79 -5.07 0.65
CA VAL A 82 7.46 -4.55 1.98
C VAL A 82 7.00 -5.69 2.86
N ARG A 83 7.68 -5.91 3.98
CA ARG A 83 7.25 -6.85 5.02
C ARG A 83 6.65 -6.11 6.20
N LEU A 84 5.50 -6.59 6.64
CA LEU A 84 4.82 -6.16 7.86
C LEU A 84 4.62 -7.36 8.79
N LEU A 85 4.69 -7.10 10.10
CA LEU A 85 4.12 -7.98 11.11
C LEU A 85 2.63 -7.62 11.25
N GLY A 86 1.73 -8.59 11.04
CA GLY A 86 0.28 -8.34 11.13
C GLY A 86 -0.14 -7.83 12.51
N ALA A 87 -1.26 -7.10 12.61
CA ALA A 87 -1.68 -6.43 13.85
C ALA A 87 -1.85 -7.36 15.07
N TYR A 88 -2.19 -8.63 14.82
CA TYR A 88 -2.31 -9.67 15.86
C TYR A 88 -0.97 -10.34 16.22
N HIS A 89 0.11 -9.96 15.56
CA HIS A 89 1.47 -10.48 15.69
C HIS A 89 1.60 -12.00 15.48
N ASP A 90 0.65 -12.61 14.77
CA ASP A 90 0.54 -14.05 14.52
C ASP A 90 0.82 -14.45 13.06
N GLY A 91 1.33 -13.51 12.27
CA GLY A 91 1.84 -13.77 10.94
C GLY A 91 2.42 -12.53 10.28
N TYR A 92 2.97 -12.75 9.09
CA TYR A 92 3.64 -11.73 8.29
C TYR A 92 2.85 -11.46 7.02
N ILE A 93 2.78 -10.18 6.67
CA ILE A 93 2.26 -9.69 5.39
C ILE A 93 3.46 -9.31 4.53
N ASP A 94 3.56 -9.90 3.35
CA ASP A 94 4.54 -9.52 2.32
C ASP A 94 3.79 -8.87 1.15
N LEU A 95 4.14 -7.62 0.85
CA LEU A 95 3.69 -6.89 -0.34
C LEU A 95 4.83 -6.84 -1.35
N TYR A 96 4.54 -7.14 -2.61
CA TYR A 96 5.52 -7.06 -3.69
C TYR A 96 5.02 -6.21 -4.85
N TYR A 97 5.84 -5.25 -5.26
CA TYR A 97 5.61 -4.36 -6.40
C TYR A 97 6.60 -4.74 -7.51
N PRO A 98 6.17 -5.46 -8.56
CA PRO A 98 7.08 -6.07 -9.54
C PRO A 98 7.90 -5.07 -10.34
N GLN A 99 7.32 -3.91 -10.65
CA GLN A 99 7.98 -2.83 -11.36
C GLN A 99 7.51 -1.49 -10.82
N LEU A 100 8.44 -0.67 -10.31
CA LEU A 100 8.18 0.71 -9.88
C LEU A 100 8.38 1.70 -11.03
N PHE A 101 7.53 2.71 -11.05
CA PHE A 101 7.66 3.89 -11.91
C PHE A 101 8.05 5.13 -11.12
N ARG A 102 7.56 5.25 -9.87
CA ARG A 102 7.87 6.36 -8.96
C ARG A 102 7.66 5.88 -7.53
N TYR A 103 8.45 6.38 -6.58
CA TYR A 103 8.18 6.19 -5.16
C TYR A 103 8.61 7.43 -4.37
N ARG A 104 7.97 7.64 -3.22
CA ARG A 104 8.33 8.66 -2.22
C ARG A 104 8.00 8.12 -0.85
N PHE A 105 9.00 8.03 0.03
CA PHE A 105 8.81 7.67 1.43
C PHE A 105 9.07 8.89 2.30
N GLY A 106 8.12 9.22 3.16
CA GLY A 106 8.24 10.32 4.12
C GLY A 106 7.83 9.86 5.50
N ILE A 107 8.59 10.29 6.50
CA ILE A 107 8.22 10.23 7.91
C ILE A 107 8.74 11.48 8.61
N GLU A 108 7.89 12.10 9.41
CA GLU A 108 8.28 13.18 10.30
C GLU A 108 8.62 12.56 11.67
N HIS A 109 9.88 12.68 12.11
CA HIS A 109 10.41 12.15 13.37
C HIS A 109 10.46 10.61 13.48
N GLY A 110 11.20 9.95 12.58
CA GLY A 110 11.32 8.48 12.55
C GLY A 110 12.24 7.87 13.61
N GLU A 111 12.67 8.61 14.66
CA GLU A 111 13.59 8.08 15.67
C GLU A 111 13.01 6.91 16.47
N ARG A 112 11.68 6.76 16.46
CA ARG A 112 10.93 5.69 17.12
C ARG A 112 10.40 4.63 16.15
N GLY A 113 10.84 4.67 14.91
CA GLY A 113 10.36 3.79 13.85
C GLY A 113 9.23 4.41 13.03
N HIS A 114 8.55 3.58 12.24
CA HIS A 114 7.54 4.03 11.29
C HIS A 114 6.13 4.19 11.87
N GLY A 115 5.91 3.68 13.08
CA GLY A 115 4.57 3.53 13.64
C GLY A 115 3.78 2.40 12.95
N ASP A 116 2.46 2.45 13.11
CA ASP A 116 1.53 1.52 12.51
C ASP A 116 1.11 1.93 11.09
N TRP A 117 0.77 0.92 10.29
CA TRP A 117 0.07 1.10 9.03
C TRP A 117 -1.38 1.51 9.31
N ARG A 118 -1.63 2.81 9.30
CA ARG A 118 -2.91 3.37 9.74
C ARG A 118 -3.98 3.19 8.68
N TYR A 119 -3.73 3.67 7.46
CA TYR A 119 -4.66 3.55 6.34
C TYR A 119 -3.89 3.57 5.04
N ASP A 120 -4.46 2.97 4.01
CA ASP A 120 -3.92 3.02 2.66
C ASP A 120 -5.02 3.04 1.61
N GLU A 121 -4.61 3.37 0.41
CA GLU A 121 -5.47 3.42 -0.76
C GLU A 121 -4.73 2.95 -2.01
N LEU A 122 -5.43 2.14 -2.82
CA LEU A 122 -4.99 1.74 -4.15
C LEU A 122 -5.81 2.49 -5.20
N ARG A 123 -5.11 3.18 -6.12
CA ARG A 123 -5.72 3.96 -7.20
C ARG A 123 -4.96 3.79 -8.51
N VAL A 124 -5.55 4.23 -9.60
CA VAL A 124 -4.98 4.23 -10.95
C VAL A 124 -4.45 5.64 -11.26
N SER A 125 -3.23 5.75 -11.76
CA SER A 125 -2.65 7.02 -12.24
C SER A 125 -3.21 7.41 -13.61
N ASP A 126 -2.95 8.65 -14.04
CA ASP A 126 -3.31 9.11 -15.39
C ASP A 126 -2.61 8.31 -16.50
N GLN A 127 -1.54 7.57 -16.16
CA GLN A 127 -0.83 6.66 -17.07
C GLN A 127 -1.33 5.22 -17.00
N GLY A 128 -2.34 4.92 -16.19
CA GLY A 128 -2.88 3.57 -16.03
C GLY A 128 -2.07 2.68 -15.08
N HIS A 129 -1.16 3.25 -14.29
CA HIS A 129 -0.37 2.49 -13.31
C HIS A 129 -1.08 2.39 -11.96
N LEU A 130 -0.74 1.39 -11.15
CA LEU A 130 -1.11 1.37 -9.74
C LEU A 130 -0.44 2.55 -9.03
N VAL A 131 -1.17 3.23 -8.16
CA VAL A 131 -0.66 4.12 -7.12
C VAL A 131 -1.16 3.57 -5.78
N HIS A 132 -0.23 3.25 -4.89
CA HIS A 132 -0.49 2.89 -3.51
C HIS A 132 -0.02 4.04 -2.62
N GLU A 133 -0.96 4.66 -1.92
CA GLU A 133 -0.70 5.72 -0.97
C GLU A 133 -1.00 5.24 0.44
N ILE A 134 -0.03 5.41 1.35
CA ILE A 134 -0.04 4.80 2.69
C ILE A 134 0.16 5.90 3.72
N GLU A 135 -0.76 5.97 4.67
CA GLU A 135 -0.69 6.78 5.87
C GLU A 135 -0.13 5.93 7.02
N LEU A 136 1.04 6.32 7.52
CA LEU A 136 1.65 5.74 8.71
C LEU A 136 1.33 6.64 9.90
N SER A 137 1.02 6.03 11.04
CA SER A 137 0.67 6.76 12.26
C SER A 137 1.51 6.31 13.43
N GLY A 138 1.87 7.25 14.30
CA GLY A 138 2.43 6.99 15.61
C GLY A 138 1.83 7.96 16.65
N ALA A 139 2.28 7.87 17.90
CA ALA A 139 1.74 8.70 18.99
C ALA A 139 1.84 10.22 18.74
N SER A 140 2.76 10.67 17.89
CA SER A 140 2.95 12.08 17.51
C SER A 140 3.42 12.27 16.05
N GLU A 141 3.43 11.19 15.26
CA GLU A 141 4.18 11.11 14.00
C GLU A 141 3.23 10.72 12.87
N ARG A 142 3.31 11.44 11.75
CA ARG A 142 2.60 11.10 10.52
C ARG A 142 3.62 10.83 9.45
N GLY A 143 3.53 9.64 8.85
CA GLY A 143 4.29 9.29 7.66
C GLY A 143 3.37 9.18 6.46
N THR A 144 3.91 9.42 5.28
CA THR A 144 3.20 9.17 4.03
C THR A 144 4.13 8.53 3.03
N TRP A 145 3.73 7.38 2.51
CA TRP A 145 4.40 6.73 1.41
C TRP A 145 3.52 6.79 0.17
N ILE A 146 4.14 7.04 -0.99
CA ILE A 146 3.49 6.98 -2.29
C ILE A 146 4.31 6.06 -3.17
N ILE A 147 3.70 5.02 -3.71
CA ILE A 147 4.33 4.03 -4.58
C ILE A 147 3.53 3.99 -5.87
N GLU A 148 4.15 4.24 -7.01
CA GLU A 148 3.56 4.01 -8.33
C GLU A 148 4.23 2.80 -8.98
N ALA A 149 3.43 1.79 -9.34
CA ALA A 149 3.90 0.49 -9.78
C ALA A 149 3.03 -0.13 -10.88
N SER A 150 3.51 -1.22 -11.48
CA SER A 150 2.77 -2.00 -12.47
C SER A 150 1.60 -2.79 -11.87
N ASP A 151 1.78 -3.35 -10.68
CA ASP A 151 0.78 -4.09 -9.91
C ASP A 151 1.23 -4.19 -8.43
N LEU A 152 0.42 -4.84 -7.59
CA LEU A 152 0.73 -5.19 -6.20
C LEU A 152 0.32 -6.63 -5.92
N GLU A 153 1.27 -7.44 -5.49
CA GLU A 153 1.06 -8.81 -5.03
C GLU A 153 1.07 -8.85 -3.50
N PHE A 154 0.22 -9.70 -2.91
CA PHE A 154 0.08 -9.87 -1.46
C PHE A 154 0.31 -11.33 -1.08
N ARG A 155 0.98 -11.54 0.06
CA ARG A 155 1.12 -12.85 0.68
C ARG A 155 0.98 -12.75 2.20
N TRP A 156 0.21 -13.66 2.79
CA TRP A 156 0.14 -13.88 4.23
C TRP A 156 0.91 -15.15 4.61
N THR A 157 1.73 -15.07 5.67
CA THR A 157 2.45 -16.22 6.22
C THR A 157 2.21 -16.31 7.73
N PRO A 158 1.44 -17.28 8.24
CA PRO A 158 1.26 -17.48 9.68
C PRO A 158 2.59 -17.73 10.40
N ARG A 159 2.70 -17.31 11.66
CA ARG A 159 3.87 -17.50 12.52
C ARG A 159 3.77 -18.75 13.41
#